data_AF-A0A2V6G586-F1
#
_entry.id   AF-A0A2V6G586-F1
#
_cell.length_a   1.000
_cell.length_b   1.000
_cell.length_c   1.000
_cell.angle_alpha   90.00
_cell.angle_beta   90.00
_cell.angle_gamma   90.00
#
_symmetry.space_group_name_H-M   'P 1'
#
loop_
_entity.id
_entity.type
_entity.pdbx_description
1 polymer ?
#
loop_
_entity_poly.entity_id
_entity_poly.type
_entity_poly.pdbx_seq_one_letter_code
_entity_poly.pdbx_strand_id
1 'polypeptide(L)'
;MREFITSHFEHVLCVLIFVSRAGDIVSTFLVTPKLTLEANPIAKKLGWPFGVLTILACLIPYYSTPMGIVVLVPSLLVSASNTVKIWFVRSVGETEYLNLLYRLARTTKLTHALAGVLMSALFIAIAGAVLLFLSPDPHLHWGYWYGMGILCYAFVIGLYGSIYFWRLFRTARRGDFPHTKEASPDDLVLK
;
A
#
# COMPACT_ATOMS: atom_id res chain seq x y z
N MET A 1 -8.49 28.47 13.96
CA MET A 1 -8.11 27.13 13.47
C MET A 1 -7.53 27.18 12.05
N ARG A 2 -8.25 27.71 11.04
CA ARG A 2 -7.71 27.86 9.67
C ARG A 2 -6.41 28.70 9.61
N GLU A 3 -6.37 29.85 10.28
CA GLU A 3 -5.19 30.73 10.32
C GLU A 3 -3.97 30.07 10.97
N PHE A 4 -4.19 29.25 12.01
CA PHE A 4 -3.14 28.47 12.65
C PHE A 4 -2.53 27.44 11.67
N ILE A 5 -3.40 26.72 10.94
CA ILE A 5 -2.98 25.72 9.94
C ILE A 5 -2.19 26.37 8.81
N THR A 6 -2.62 27.54 8.32
CA THR A 6 -1.93 28.22 7.22
C THR A 6 -0.61 28.86 7.65
N SER A 7 -0.49 29.30 8.90
CA SER A 7 0.75 29.90 9.43
C SER A 7 1.81 28.88 9.83
N HIS A 8 1.42 27.62 10.05
CA HIS A 8 2.32 26.53 10.48
C HIS A 8 2.17 25.31 9.55
N PHE A 9 1.95 25.55 8.26
CA PHE A 9 1.48 24.53 7.33
C PHE A 9 2.47 23.37 7.17
N GLU A 10 3.77 23.67 7.16
CA GLU A 10 4.87 22.70 7.17
C GLU A 10 4.84 21.79 8.40
N HIS A 11 4.56 22.33 9.59
CA HIS A 11 4.44 21.55 10.82
C HIS A 11 3.21 20.65 10.79
N VAL A 12 2.08 21.15 10.29
CA VAL A 12 0.86 20.36 10.10
C VAL A 12 1.12 19.21 9.15
N LEU A 13 1.73 19.47 7.99
CA LEU A 13 2.10 18.42 7.03
C LEU A 13 3.08 17.42 7.65
N CYS A 14 4.09 17.88 8.40
CA CYS A 14 5.04 17.00 9.08
C CYS A 14 4.32 16.02 10.02
N VAL A 15 3.41 16.52 10.86
CA VAL A 15 2.64 15.69 11.79
C VAL A 15 1.73 14.71 11.03
N LEU A 16 1.04 15.15 9.98
CA LEU A 16 0.17 14.28 9.18
C LEU A 16 0.95 13.18 8.46
N ILE A 17 2.12 13.51 7.90
CA ILE A 17 3.00 12.52 7.27
C ILE A 17 3.54 11.56 8.32
N PHE A 18 3.98 12.06 9.49
CA PHE A 18 4.44 11.21 10.58
C PHE A 18 3.36 10.20 11.01
N VAL A 19 2.13 10.68 11.26
CA VAL A 19 1.00 9.83 11.66
C VAL A 19 0.67 8.81 10.56
N SER A 20 0.63 9.22 9.29
CA SER A 20 0.32 8.29 8.19
C SER A 20 1.43 7.27 7.92
N ARG A 21 2.71 7.66 8.02
CA ARG A 21 3.85 6.71 7.94
C ARG A 21 3.89 5.76 9.12
N ALA A 22 3.64 6.24 10.33
CA ALA A 22 3.52 5.39 11.52
C ALA A 22 2.34 4.42 11.38
N GLY A 23 1.19 4.91 10.91
CA GLY A 23 0.01 4.09 10.60
C GLY A 23 0.31 3.01 9.55
N ASP A 24 1.05 3.34 8.50
CA ASP A 24 1.51 2.37 7.50
C ASP A 24 2.41 1.29 8.10
N ILE A 25 3.42 1.67 8.90
CA ILE A 25 4.33 0.72 9.56
C ILE A 25 3.56 -0.19 10.50
N VAL A 26 2.70 0.38 11.35
CA VAL A 26 1.89 -0.38 12.30
C VAL A 26 0.96 -1.31 11.53
N SER A 27 0.16 -0.81 10.58
CA SER A 27 -0.77 -1.64 9.82
C SER A 27 -0.04 -2.76 9.04
N THR A 28 1.12 -2.48 8.45
CA THR A 28 1.97 -3.49 7.81
C THR A 28 2.44 -4.53 8.82
N PHE A 29 2.85 -4.12 10.02
CA PHE A 29 3.26 -5.05 11.08
C PHE A 29 2.10 -5.93 11.54
N LEU A 30 0.89 -5.36 11.61
CA LEU A 30 -0.29 -6.13 11.98
C LEU A 30 -0.69 -7.13 10.87
N VAL A 31 -0.46 -6.80 9.59
CA VAL A 31 -0.79 -7.66 8.43
C VAL A 31 0.29 -8.71 8.15
N THR A 32 1.57 -8.34 8.12
CA THR A 32 2.67 -9.20 7.69
C THR A 32 3.92 -8.97 8.57
N PRO A 33 3.92 -9.43 9.83
CA PRO A 33 5.07 -9.28 10.72
C PRO A 33 6.39 -9.79 10.13
N LYS A 34 6.33 -10.88 9.34
CA LYS A 34 7.49 -11.48 8.67
C LYS A 34 7.79 -10.86 7.30
N LEU A 35 7.02 -9.85 6.87
CA LEU A 35 7.10 -9.19 5.57
C LEU A 35 7.01 -10.17 4.38
N THR A 36 6.38 -11.33 4.57
CA THR A 36 6.28 -12.34 3.50
C THR A 36 5.28 -11.91 2.42
N LEU A 37 4.22 -11.21 2.83
CA LEU A 37 3.15 -10.67 1.96
C LEU A 37 3.49 -9.28 1.41
N GLU A 38 4.63 -8.71 1.80
CA GLU A 38 5.04 -7.36 1.38
C GLU A 38 5.27 -7.32 -0.14
N ALA A 39 4.55 -6.42 -0.82
CA ALA A 39 4.63 -6.27 -2.27
C ALA A 39 5.91 -5.55 -2.70
N ASN A 40 6.41 -4.64 -1.87
CA ASN A 40 7.62 -3.89 -2.17
C ASN A 40 8.88 -4.78 -2.01
N PRO A 41 9.61 -5.07 -3.10
CA PRO A 41 10.80 -5.92 -3.05
C PRO A 41 11.93 -5.32 -2.19
N ILE A 42 11.99 -3.99 -2.10
CA ILE A 42 13.01 -3.28 -1.31
C ILE A 42 12.70 -3.47 0.18
N ALA A 43 11.46 -3.24 0.59
CA ALA A 43 11.04 -3.45 1.98
C ALA A 43 11.20 -4.92 2.41
N LYS A 44 10.87 -5.87 1.54
CA LYS A 44 11.08 -7.30 1.79
C LYS A 44 12.57 -7.67 1.97
N LYS A 45 13.48 -6.98 1.29
CA LYS A 45 14.93 -7.24 1.35
C LYS A 45 15.60 -6.55 2.54
N LEU A 46 15.25 -5.29 2.81
CA LEU A 46 15.87 -4.47 3.86
C LEU A 46 15.18 -4.61 5.22
N GLY A 47 13.97 -5.17 5.25
CA GLY A 47 13.22 -5.44 6.48
C GLY A 47 12.69 -4.21 7.20
N TRP A 48 12.35 -4.40 8.47
CA TRP A 48 11.80 -3.36 9.34
C TRP A 48 12.66 -2.10 9.51
N PRO A 49 14.01 -2.15 9.52
CA PRO A 49 14.82 -0.93 9.57
C PRO A 49 14.52 0.04 8.43
N PHE A 50 14.30 -0.49 7.20
CA PHE A 50 13.87 0.34 6.08
C PHE A 50 12.46 0.91 6.30
N GLY A 51 11.53 0.10 6.81
CA GLY A 51 10.20 0.55 7.20
C GLY A 51 10.25 1.75 8.16
N VAL A 52 11.02 1.65 9.24
CA VAL A 52 11.19 2.75 10.22
C VAL A 52 11.87 3.96 9.58
N LEU A 53 12.87 3.75 8.71
CA LEU A 53 13.54 4.84 8.00
C LEU A 53 12.57 5.69 7.17
N THR A 54 11.50 5.11 6.63
CA THR A 54 10.49 5.87 5.87
C THR A 54 9.76 6.93 6.70
N ILE A 55 9.81 6.89 8.03
CA ILE A 55 9.23 7.92 8.90
C ILE A 55 9.91 9.28 8.63
N LEU A 56 11.21 9.29 8.28
CA LEU A 56 11.95 10.51 7.98
C LEU A 56 11.35 11.31 6.81
N ALA A 57 10.50 10.70 6.00
CA ALA A 57 9.72 11.41 4.97
C ALA A 57 8.83 12.53 5.56
N CYS A 58 8.52 12.49 6.87
CA CYS A 58 7.79 13.57 7.55
C CYS A 58 8.54 14.90 7.58
N LEU A 59 9.85 14.90 7.33
CA LEU A 59 10.66 16.12 7.30
C LEU A 59 10.64 16.83 5.94
N ILE A 60 10.11 16.19 4.88
CA ILE A 60 10.04 16.75 3.53
C ILE A 60 9.30 18.11 3.46
N PRO A 61 8.20 18.36 4.20
CA PRO A 61 7.52 19.65 4.19
C PRO A 61 8.40 20.84 4.58
N TYR A 62 9.44 20.64 5.40
CA TYR A 62 10.38 21.72 5.77
C TYR A 62 11.32 22.11 4.63
N TYR A 63 11.50 21.23 3.64
CA TYR A 63 12.21 21.55 2.41
C TYR A 63 11.25 22.10 1.34
N SER A 64 10.08 21.47 1.18
CA SER A 64 9.08 21.86 0.21
C SER A 64 7.68 21.39 0.64
N THR A 65 6.82 22.34 0.98
CA THR A 65 5.41 22.05 1.34
C THR A 65 4.63 21.40 0.19
N PRO A 66 4.82 21.77 -1.10
CA PRO A 66 4.30 21.01 -2.24
C PRO A 66 4.67 19.53 -2.22
N MET A 67 5.95 19.21 -2.05
CA MET A 67 6.43 17.82 -1.99
C MET A 67 5.89 17.10 -0.75
N GLY A 68 5.70 17.81 0.35
CA GLY A 68 5.02 17.32 1.54
C GLY A 68 3.63 16.75 1.22
N ILE A 69 2.83 17.46 0.43
CA ILE A 69 1.50 16.98 -0.01
C ILE A 69 1.63 15.74 -0.90
N VAL A 70 2.56 15.75 -1.86
CA VAL A 70 2.79 14.61 -2.77
C VAL A 70 3.17 13.35 -2.00
N VAL A 71 3.86 13.47 -0.86
CA VAL A 71 4.24 12.34 0.01
C VAL A 71 3.11 11.95 0.97
N LEU A 72 2.38 12.93 1.50
CA LEU A 72 1.27 12.72 2.42
C LEU A 72 0.17 11.86 1.79
N VAL A 73 -0.21 12.16 0.55
CA VAL A 73 -1.34 11.50 -0.12
C VAL A 73 -1.11 9.99 -0.28
N PRO A 74 -0.02 9.50 -0.92
CA PRO A 74 0.29 8.07 -0.92
C PRO A 74 0.41 7.48 0.47
N SER A 75 1.01 8.20 1.43
CA SER A 75 1.19 7.68 2.80
C SER A 75 -0.15 7.37 3.47
N LEU A 76 -1.13 8.28 3.35
CA LEU A 76 -2.50 8.05 3.83
C LEU A 76 -3.18 6.89 3.11
N LEU A 77 -3.08 6.84 1.78
CA LEU A 77 -3.78 5.83 0.99
C LEU A 77 -3.18 4.42 1.18
N VAL A 78 -1.86 4.29 1.28
CA VAL A 78 -1.20 3.02 1.63
C VAL A 78 -1.61 2.58 3.04
N SER A 79 -1.56 3.48 4.03
CA SER A 79 -1.98 3.17 5.40
C SER A 79 -3.44 2.69 5.45
N ALA A 80 -4.34 3.34 4.69
CA ALA A 80 -5.74 2.91 4.59
C ALA A 80 -5.85 1.52 3.93
N SER A 81 -5.16 1.29 2.82
CA SER A 81 -5.16 -0.01 2.11
C SER A 81 -4.67 -1.16 2.97
N ASN A 82 -3.63 -0.93 3.79
CA ASN A 82 -3.11 -1.93 4.71
C ASN A 82 -4.06 -2.16 5.88
N THR A 83 -4.70 -1.10 6.40
CA THR A 83 -5.66 -1.21 7.51
C THR A 83 -6.84 -2.12 7.19
N VAL A 84 -7.37 -2.06 5.96
CA VAL A 84 -8.49 -2.93 5.52
C VAL A 84 -8.11 -4.42 5.57
N LYS A 85 -6.84 -4.77 5.37
CA LYS A 85 -6.37 -6.17 5.36
C LYS A 85 -6.17 -6.73 6.77
N ILE A 86 -6.05 -5.87 7.79
CA ILE A 86 -5.68 -6.28 9.16
C ILE A 86 -6.61 -7.39 9.65
N TRP A 87 -7.92 -7.16 9.61
CA TRP A 87 -8.89 -8.11 10.17
C TRP A 87 -8.77 -9.50 9.53
N PHE A 88 -8.74 -9.57 8.19
CA PHE A 88 -8.71 -10.85 7.48
C PHE A 88 -7.40 -11.60 7.71
N VAL A 89 -6.25 -10.93 7.53
CA VAL A 89 -4.95 -11.60 7.64
C VAL A 89 -4.64 -11.98 9.10
N ARG A 90 -5.06 -11.16 10.08
CA ARG A 90 -4.96 -11.49 11.51
C ARG A 90 -5.79 -12.71 11.89
N SER A 91 -6.97 -12.85 11.31
CA SER A 91 -7.90 -13.94 11.64
C SER A 91 -7.44 -15.27 11.05
N VAL A 92 -6.83 -15.25 9.86
CA VAL A 92 -6.40 -16.46 9.14
C VAL A 92 -4.97 -16.86 9.49
N GLY A 93 -4.09 -15.89 9.73
CA GLY A 93 -2.64 -16.12 9.83
C GLY A 93 -1.92 -15.78 8.52
N GLU A 94 -0.71 -15.23 8.65
CA GLU A 94 0.09 -14.74 7.50
C GLU A 94 0.43 -15.88 6.51
N THR A 95 0.78 -17.07 7.02
CA THR A 95 1.20 -18.22 6.19
C THR A 95 0.02 -18.87 5.49
N GLU A 96 -1.09 -19.03 6.20
CA GLU A 96 -2.34 -19.59 5.72
C GLU A 96 -2.95 -18.67 4.65
N TYR A 97 -2.89 -17.36 4.85
CA TYR A 97 -3.30 -16.38 3.83
C TYR A 97 -2.44 -16.49 2.57
N LEU A 98 -1.11 -16.61 2.71
CA LEU A 98 -0.23 -16.80 1.56
C LEU A 98 -0.53 -18.13 0.81
N ASN A 99 -0.81 -19.21 1.55
CA ASN A 99 -1.19 -20.49 0.95
C ASN A 99 -2.52 -20.41 0.22
N LEU A 100 -3.51 -19.68 0.74
CA LEU A 100 -4.75 -19.37 0.03
C LEU A 100 -4.47 -18.64 -1.29
N LEU A 101 -3.61 -17.61 -1.26
CA LEU A 101 -3.22 -16.88 -2.47
C LEU A 101 -2.53 -17.80 -3.51
N TYR A 102 -1.67 -18.72 -3.08
CA TYR A 102 -1.07 -19.70 -3.98
C TYR A 102 -2.08 -20.67 -4.59
N ARG A 103 -3.05 -21.16 -3.79
CA ARG A 103 -4.15 -22.00 -4.30
C ARG A 103 -4.96 -21.25 -5.36
N LEU A 104 -5.34 -20.00 -5.09
CA LEU A 104 -6.05 -19.15 -6.04
C LEU A 104 -5.22 -18.88 -7.31
N ALA A 105 -3.91 -18.67 -7.17
CA ALA A 105 -3.03 -18.46 -8.32
C ALA A 105 -2.88 -19.70 -9.21
N ARG A 106 -3.15 -20.91 -8.68
CA ARG A 106 -3.17 -22.16 -9.46
C ARG A 106 -4.48 -22.39 -10.19
N THR A 107 -5.60 -21.94 -9.63
CA THR A 107 -6.94 -22.14 -10.21
C THR A 107 -7.41 -20.99 -11.09
N THR A 108 -6.70 -19.85 -11.08
CA THR A 108 -7.05 -18.67 -11.86
C THR A 108 -5.98 -18.32 -12.90
N LYS A 109 -6.31 -17.42 -13.84
CA LYS A 109 -5.32 -16.89 -14.81
C LYS A 109 -4.69 -15.61 -14.26
N LEU A 110 -3.38 -15.45 -14.45
CA LEU A 110 -2.62 -14.26 -14.07
C LEU A 110 -3.23 -12.97 -14.64
N THR A 111 -3.82 -13.05 -15.84
CA THR A 111 -4.48 -11.92 -16.49
C THR A 111 -5.63 -11.34 -15.65
N HIS A 112 -6.39 -12.16 -14.92
CA HIS A 112 -7.46 -11.66 -14.05
C HIS A 112 -6.90 -10.87 -12.86
N ALA A 113 -5.82 -11.36 -12.25
CA ALA A 113 -5.16 -10.67 -11.14
C ALA A 113 -4.52 -9.35 -11.59
N LEU A 114 -3.81 -9.36 -12.74
CA LEU A 114 -3.22 -8.15 -13.31
C LEU A 114 -4.28 -7.15 -13.76
N ALA A 115 -5.35 -7.61 -14.43
CA ALA A 115 -6.46 -6.73 -14.81
C ALA A 115 -7.08 -6.07 -13.58
N GLY A 116 -7.31 -6.81 -12.49
CA GLY A 116 -7.84 -6.24 -11.24
C GLY A 116 -6.96 -5.13 -10.67
N VAL A 117 -5.64 -5.35 -10.57
CA VAL A 117 -4.70 -4.35 -10.04
C VAL A 117 -4.57 -3.15 -10.98
N LEU A 118 -4.44 -3.38 -12.28
CA LEU A 118 -4.27 -2.31 -13.25
C LEU A 118 -5.55 -1.47 -13.41
N MET A 119 -6.73 -2.09 -13.37
CA MET A 119 -8.00 -1.35 -13.37
C MET A 119 -8.18 -0.52 -12.10
N SER A 120 -7.83 -1.07 -10.93
CA SER A 120 -7.83 -0.30 -9.67
C SER A 120 -6.88 0.90 -9.75
N ALA A 121 -5.63 0.70 -10.22
CA ALA A 121 -4.67 1.77 -10.43
C ALA A 121 -5.17 2.81 -11.46
N LEU A 122 -5.83 2.37 -12.53
CA LEU A 122 -6.39 3.26 -13.55
C LEU A 122 -7.47 4.17 -12.97
N PHE A 123 -8.43 3.65 -12.18
CA PHE A 123 -9.47 4.47 -11.58
C PHE A 123 -8.90 5.48 -10.58
N ILE A 124 -7.89 5.09 -9.80
CA ILE A 124 -7.16 6.01 -8.91
C ILE A 124 -6.45 7.08 -9.76
N ALA A 125 -5.81 6.70 -10.86
CA ALA A 125 -5.13 7.65 -11.75
C ALA A 125 -6.11 8.64 -12.38
N ILE A 126 -7.30 8.19 -12.80
CA ILE A 126 -8.36 9.06 -13.31
C ILE A 126 -8.76 10.09 -12.25
N ALA A 127 -8.93 9.68 -10.98
CA ALA A 127 -9.24 10.62 -9.90
C ALA A 127 -8.16 11.70 -9.72
N GLY A 128 -6.88 11.31 -9.78
CA GLY A 128 -5.75 12.25 -9.74
C GLY A 128 -5.73 13.19 -10.95
N ALA A 129 -5.95 12.66 -12.16
CA ALA A 129 -5.98 13.42 -13.41
C ALA A 129 -7.14 14.43 -13.46
N VAL A 130 -8.33 14.07 -12.95
CA VAL A 130 -9.46 14.99 -12.80
C VAL A 130 -9.07 16.17 -11.90
N LEU A 131 -8.38 15.90 -10.79
CA LEU A 131 -7.97 16.97 -9.88
C LEU A 131 -6.92 17.90 -10.51
N LEU A 132 -5.97 17.35 -11.28
CA LEU A 132 -5.02 18.16 -12.05
C LEU A 132 -5.71 19.00 -13.13
N PHE A 133 -6.71 18.43 -13.81
CA PHE A 133 -7.49 19.15 -14.82
C PHE A 133 -8.27 20.33 -14.21
N LEU A 134 -8.86 20.13 -13.02
CA LEU A 134 -9.58 21.18 -12.29
C LEU A 134 -8.66 22.18 -11.58
N SER A 135 -7.41 21.80 -11.31
CA SER A 135 -6.41 22.62 -10.61
C SER A 135 -5.08 22.62 -11.35
N PRO A 136 -4.99 23.25 -12.55
CA PRO A 136 -3.82 23.11 -13.43
C PRO A 136 -2.60 23.91 -12.99
N ASP A 137 -2.78 25.00 -12.23
CA ASP A 137 -1.70 25.87 -11.80
C ASP A 137 -1.08 25.39 -10.46
N PRO A 138 0.18 24.94 -10.45
CA PRO A 138 0.85 24.44 -9.24
C PRO A 138 1.19 25.53 -8.21
N HIS A 139 1.22 26.80 -8.60
CA HIS A 139 1.55 27.93 -7.72
C HIS A 139 0.30 28.47 -7.01
N LEU A 140 -0.86 28.36 -7.65
CA LEU A 140 -2.12 28.88 -7.10
C LEU A 140 -2.92 27.80 -6.37
N HIS A 141 -2.87 26.55 -6.83
CA HIS A 141 -3.80 25.51 -6.38
C HIS A 141 -3.08 24.31 -5.74
N TRP A 142 -3.27 24.12 -4.43
CA TRP A 142 -2.83 22.92 -3.72
C TRP A 142 -3.43 21.62 -4.28
N GLY A 143 -4.57 21.72 -4.96
CA GLY A 143 -5.21 20.61 -5.68
C GLY A 143 -4.28 19.97 -6.73
N TYR A 144 -3.37 20.74 -7.33
CA TYR A 144 -2.36 20.22 -8.24
C TYR A 144 -1.48 19.16 -7.56
N TRP A 145 -0.91 19.50 -6.40
CA TRP A 145 0.00 18.64 -5.65
C TRP A 145 -0.71 17.42 -5.04
N TYR A 146 -1.98 17.59 -4.64
CA TYR A 146 -2.83 16.46 -4.27
C TYR A 146 -3.03 15.50 -5.45
N GLY A 147 -3.33 16.02 -6.64
CA GLY A 147 -3.50 15.23 -7.86
C GLY A 147 -2.23 14.44 -8.20
N MET A 148 -1.07 15.10 -8.12
CA MET A 148 0.23 14.45 -8.28
C MET A 148 0.48 13.34 -7.25
N GLY A 149 0.10 13.54 -5.99
CA GLY A 149 0.17 12.52 -4.95
C GLY A 149 -0.72 11.30 -5.27
N ILE A 150 -1.95 11.53 -5.76
CA ILE A 150 -2.86 10.44 -6.18
C ILE A 150 -2.27 9.66 -7.36
N LEU A 151 -1.72 10.35 -8.36
CA LEU A 151 -1.05 9.71 -9.51
C LEU A 151 0.18 8.90 -9.07
N CYS A 152 0.97 9.42 -8.13
CA CYS A 152 2.11 8.71 -7.56
C CYS A 152 1.66 7.39 -6.89
N TYR A 153 0.59 7.44 -6.09
CA TYR A 153 0.03 6.24 -5.47
C TYR A 153 -0.51 5.23 -6.50
N ALA A 154 -1.22 5.71 -7.53
CA ALA A 154 -1.70 4.87 -8.63
C ALA A 154 -0.55 4.14 -9.33
N PHE A 155 0.53 4.86 -9.63
CA PHE A 155 1.73 4.29 -10.22
C PHE A 155 2.36 3.22 -9.32
N VAL A 156 2.52 3.52 -8.03
CA VAL A 156 3.13 2.61 -7.05
C VAL A 156 2.32 1.31 -6.91
N ILE A 157 0.98 1.38 -6.81
CA ILE A 157 0.12 0.18 -6.78
C ILE A 157 0.23 -0.58 -8.09
N GLY A 158 0.09 0.11 -9.23
CA GLY A 158 0.14 -0.51 -10.55
C GLY A 158 1.44 -1.29 -10.74
N LEU A 159 2.56 -0.69 -10.36
CA LEU A 159 3.89 -1.28 -10.47
C LEU A 159 4.10 -2.43 -9.47
N TYR A 160 4.06 -2.15 -8.17
CA TYR A 160 4.39 -3.16 -7.15
C TYR A 160 3.32 -4.24 -7.03
N GLY A 161 2.04 -3.91 -7.22
CA GLY A 161 0.96 -4.88 -7.27
C GLY A 161 1.12 -5.84 -8.45
N SER A 162 1.49 -5.35 -9.64
CA SER A 162 1.76 -6.21 -10.80
C SER A 162 2.96 -7.12 -10.56
N ILE A 163 4.06 -6.57 -10.02
CA ILE A 163 5.25 -7.37 -9.67
C ILE A 163 4.89 -8.45 -8.65
N TYR A 164 4.10 -8.10 -7.62
CA TYR A 164 3.66 -9.02 -6.58
C TYR A 164 2.88 -10.21 -7.17
N PHE A 165 1.81 -9.95 -7.94
CA PHE A 165 1.02 -11.02 -8.53
C PHE A 165 1.81 -11.83 -9.56
N TRP A 166 2.65 -11.19 -10.38
CA TRP A 166 3.52 -11.92 -11.30
C TRP A 166 4.44 -12.92 -10.57
N ARG A 167 5.06 -12.49 -9.46
CA ARG A 167 5.90 -13.37 -8.62
C ARG A 167 5.09 -14.46 -7.94
N LEU A 168 3.92 -14.12 -7.39
CA LEU A 168 3.01 -15.06 -6.75
C LEU A 168 2.63 -16.20 -7.70
N PHE A 169 2.17 -15.88 -8.91
CA PHE A 169 1.80 -16.87 -9.93
C PHE A 169 3.00 -17.67 -10.41
N ARG A 170 4.18 -17.04 -10.56
CA ARG A 170 5.41 -17.74 -10.94
C ARG A 170 5.81 -18.78 -9.90
N THR A 171 5.75 -18.45 -8.61
CA THR A 171 6.04 -19.39 -7.52
C THR A 171 4.96 -20.47 -7.42
N ALA A 172 3.68 -20.11 -7.55
CA ALA A 172 2.57 -21.05 -7.52
C ALA A 172 2.67 -22.14 -8.60
N ARG A 173 3.12 -21.77 -9.81
CA ARG A 173 3.28 -22.68 -10.94
C ARG A 173 4.50 -23.61 -10.83
N ARG A 174 5.52 -23.20 -10.08
CA ARG A 174 6.71 -24.04 -9.84
C ARG A 174 6.47 -25.11 -8.78
N GLY A 175 5.44 -24.94 -7.95
CA GLY A 175 5.17 -25.85 -6.82
C GLY A 175 6.09 -25.61 -5.61
N ASP A 176 6.85 -24.51 -5.60
CA ASP A 176 7.88 -24.20 -4.58
C ASP A 176 7.29 -23.65 -3.25
N PHE A 177 6.08 -24.02 -2.86
CA PHE A 177 5.44 -23.48 -1.65
C PHE A 177 4.93 -24.59 -0.71
N PRO A 178 4.98 -24.39 0.63
CA PRO A 178 4.69 -25.45 1.57
C PRO A 178 3.23 -25.91 1.45
N HIS A 179 3.03 -27.20 1.18
CA HIS A 179 1.74 -27.84 1.35
C HIS A 179 1.42 -27.94 2.84
N THR A 180 0.57 -27.06 3.37
CA THR A 180 -0.14 -27.40 4.59
C THR A 180 -1.11 -28.53 4.26
N LYS A 181 -1.07 -29.62 5.04
CA LYS A 181 -2.10 -30.66 5.04
C LYS A 181 -3.44 -29.93 5.07
N GLU A 182 -4.30 -30.21 4.09
CA GLU A 182 -5.68 -29.78 4.16
C GLU A 182 -6.24 -30.33 5.48
N ALA A 183 -6.69 -29.43 6.36
CA ALA A 183 -7.51 -29.86 7.48
C ALA A 183 -8.67 -30.65 6.88
N SER A 184 -8.83 -31.89 7.34
CA SER A 184 -9.97 -32.71 6.90
C SER A 184 -11.25 -31.93 7.22
N PRO A 185 -12.33 -32.06 6.44
CA PRO A 185 -13.64 -31.55 6.85
C PRO A 185 -14.01 -31.94 8.29
N ASP A 186 -13.45 -33.04 8.81
CA ASP A 186 -13.63 -33.52 10.19
C ASP A 186 -12.95 -32.64 11.25
N ASP A 187 -11.88 -31.90 10.91
CA ASP A 187 -11.16 -31.02 11.84
C ASP A 187 -11.95 -29.73 12.16
N LEU A 188 -12.97 -29.40 11.35
CA LEU A 188 -13.82 -28.23 11.52
C LEU A 188 -15.08 -28.50 12.37
N VAL A 189 -15.32 -29.75 12.76
CA VAL A 189 -16.52 -30.14 13.53
C VAL A 189 -16.27 -30.16 15.04
N LEU A 190 -15.01 -30.06 15.50
CA LEU A 190 -14.64 -30.21 16.92
C LEU A 190 -14.04 -28.96 17.57
N LYS A 191 -14.45 -27.75 17.18
CA LYS A 191 -14.15 -26.52 17.94
C LYS A 191 -15.35 -25.62 18.11
#